data_AF-A0A0B4HQ05-F1
#
_entry.id   AF-A0A0B4HQ05-F1
#
_cell.length_a   1.000
_cell.length_b   1.000
_cell.length_c   1.000
_cell.angle_alpha   90.00
_cell.angle_beta   90.00
_cell.angle_gamma   90.00
#
_symmetry.space_group_name_H-M   'P 1'
#
loop_
_entity.id
_entity.type
_entity.pdbx_description
1 polymer ?
#
loop_
_entity_poly.entity_id
_entity_poly.type
_entity_poly.pdbx_seq_one_letter_code
_entity_poly.pdbx_strand_id
1 'polypeptide(L)'
;MPKKRNRIKPFKPSLATSATSSSSSSGSGGYKASKSVNELLANLRLAGAGPSSSPPLPATSPSVPPAIREILQIPETPPPAPRRPVRQRFDSHGRRLPAGPAPPRSWLLGGREDGNVSNSLSRSLRVSYSGVDRSTLPGAPLPQPGSLIDLTLRRLAADWDIHRVFNQYHLYFVPSHLKPALIRYVGVASDSGVSISDLRVILQPPENVFSDEELDDQSRANSEITCLDLSASIGRSLKLKDVIDVLFSVVEPDAIDEPQDSWETVDTSPSPPRLLLPNLTHLSLALDPRGPRDVSWKQLLSLSSKLPSVTHLSLAYWPEPCLTPWAKFSTVSSPQGRNIPYAGTNYYSHSLDHDWSEALLVLRMLSKNFYKLEFLDLTGCATWFKALHLKDGHDYIDWSGSWGKLTLLRLYTGWAPGIDAMASDQAAYTSAIDTAKCIERHIVAMRAGKGRFITVERDKTEAEK
;
A
#
# COMPACT_ATOMS: atom_id res chain seq x y z
N MET A 1 65.80 14.56 12.42
CA MET A 1 65.08 15.87 12.55
C MET A 1 65.77 16.89 11.65
N PRO A 2 65.13 18.01 11.21
CA PRO A 2 63.79 18.51 11.52
C PRO A 2 62.90 18.75 10.27
N LYS A 3 61.70 19.32 10.48
CA LYS A 3 60.64 19.60 9.49
C LYS A 3 60.72 21.03 8.95
N LYS A 4 60.15 21.32 7.78
CA LYS A 4 59.41 22.60 7.56
C LYS A 4 58.36 22.54 6.44
N ARG A 5 57.20 23.14 6.72
CA ARG A 5 56.04 23.36 5.83
C ARG A 5 56.28 24.60 4.96
N ASN A 6 55.69 24.64 3.76
CA ASN A 6 55.32 25.90 3.11
C ASN A 6 53.79 26.04 3.04
N ARG A 7 53.30 27.27 3.29
CA ARG A 7 51.89 27.68 3.15
C ARG A 7 51.76 28.52 1.89
N ILE A 8 50.68 28.35 1.14
CA ILE A 8 50.28 29.29 0.09
C ILE A 8 49.32 30.31 0.70
N LYS A 9 49.48 31.60 0.35
CA LYS A 9 48.54 32.69 0.65
C LYS A 9 47.89 33.18 -0.66
N PRO A 10 46.66 33.74 -0.61
CA PRO A 10 45.88 34.11 -1.80
C PRO A 10 46.06 35.58 -2.21
N PHE A 11 45.73 35.92 -3.47
CA PHE A 11 45.41 37.30 -3.89
C PHE A 11 44.34 37.32 -5.01
N LYS A 12 43.44 38.32 -4.96
CA LYS A 12 42.44 38.70 -5.99
C LYS A 12 43.03 39.76 -6.94
N PRO A 13 42.54 39.86 -8.19
CA PRO A 13 41.60 40.94 -8.61
C PRO A 13 40.42 40.36 -9.45
N SER A 14 39.14 40.78 -9.44
CA SER A 14 38.41 42.08 -9.47
C SER A 14 37.90 42.50 -10.86
N LEU A 15 36.58 42.35 -11.07
CA LEU A 15 35.63 43.17 -11.86
C LEU A 15 35.87 43.46 -13.36
N ALA A 16 34.87 43.09 -14.19
CA ALA A 16 34.56 43.76 -15.46
C ALA A 16 33.07 43.61 -15.86
N THR A 17 32.61 44.48 -16.74
CA THR A 17 31.22 44.66 -17.21
C THR A 17 31.24 44.99 -18.72
N SER A 18 30.20 44.82 -19.54
CA SER A 18 28.76 44.62 -19.26
C SER A 18 28.03 43.97 -20.45
N ALA A 19 26.69 44.05 -20.44
CA ALA A 19 25.79 44.18 -21.60
C ALA A 19 25.06 42.93 -22.19
N THR A 20 23.81 43.22 -22.50
CA THR A 20 22.67 42.48 -23.06
C THR A 20 22.80 42.02 -24.52
N SER A 21 22.18 40.88 -24.88
CA SER A 21 21.31 40.77 -26.07
C SER A 21 20.49 39.45 -26.21
N SER A 22 19.19 39.63 -26.46
CA SER A 22 18.27 38.85 -27.33
C SER A 22 18.41 37.34 -27.63
N SER A 23 17.36 36.58 -27.26
CA SER A 23 16.60 35.57 -28.06
C SER A 23 17.26 34.75 -29.18
N SER A 24 17.10 33.42 -29.09
CA SER A 24 16.57 32.58 -30.19
C SER A 24 16.07 31.21 -29.67
N SER A 25 15.40 30.46 -30.54
CA SER A 25 14.65 29.24 -30.23
C SER A 25 15.32 27.96 -30.77
N SER A 26 14.74 26.81 -30.37
CA SER A 26 14.83 25.48 -31.00
C SER A 26 16.00 24.55 -30.64
N GLY A 27 15.72 23.24 -30.66
CA GLY A 27 16.73 22.21 -30.98
C GLY A 27 17.14 21.23 -29.87
N SER A 28 16.36 20.15 -29.71
CA SER A 28 16.81 18.76 -29.45
C SER A 28 17.79 18.39 -28.32
N GLY A 29 17.44 17.30 -27.62
CA GLY A 29 18.42 16.30 -27.13
C GLY A 29 19.18 16.62 -25.84
N GLY A 30 19.03 15.77 -24.82
CA GLY A 30 19.91 15.83 -23.64
C GLY A 30 19.33 15.23 -22.37
N TYR A 31 19.90 14.11 -21.97
CA TYR A 31 20.03 13.57 -20.60
C TYR A 31 19.45 14.46 -19.48
N LYS A 32 18.46 13.94 -18.74
CA LYS A 32 17.95 14.57 -17.52
C LYS A 32 19.00 14.51 -16.41
N ALA A 33 19.90 15.50 -16.39
CA ALA A 33 20.77 15.74 -15.25
C ALA A 33 19.95 15.83 -13.97
N SER A 34 20.40 15.13 -12.92
CA SER A 34 19.75 15.16 -11.61
C SER A 34 19.89 16.56 -11.01
N LYS A 35 18.75 17.27 -10.92
CA LYS A 35 18.68 18.66 -10.42
C LYS A 35 19.43 18.78 -9.09
N SER A 36 20.44 19.64 -9.05
CA SER A 36 21.27 19.78 -7.86
C SER A 36 20.46 20.35 -6.69
N VAL A 37 20.85 20.04 -5.45
CA VAL A 37 20.15 20.55 -4.25
C VAL A 37 20.09 22.08 -4.24
N ASN A 38 21.13 22.77 -4.73
CA ASN A 38 21.16 24.22 -4.84
C ASN A 38 20.18 24.76 -5.89
N GLU A 39 19.98 24.04 -6.99
CA GLU A 39 19.00 24.35 -8.04
C GLU A 39 17.56 24.10 -7.56
N LEU A 40 17.34 23.05 -6.77
CA LEU A 40 16.08 22.80 -6.06
C LEU A 40 15.77 23.91 -5.04
N LEU A 41 16.76 24.35 -4.26
CA LEU A 41 16.63 25.47 -3.32
C LEU A 41 16.43 26.82 -4.03
N ALA A 42 17.05 27.04 -5.19
CA ALA A 42 16.82 28.22 -6.02
C ALA A 42 15.39 28.23 -6.59
N ASN A 43 14.93 27.09 -7.13
CA ASN A 43 13.55 26.94 -7.60
C ASN A 43 12.53 27.08 -6.46
N LEU A 44 12.81 26.62 -5.23
CA LEU A 44 11.95 26.86 -4.07
C LEU A 44 11.87 28.34 -3.69
N ARG A 45 12.99 29.08 -3.76
CA ARG A 45 13.03 30.53 -3.52
C ARG A 45 12.28 31.32 -4.60
N LEU A 46 12.31 30.86 -5.85
CA LEU A 46 11.56 31.44 -6.97
C LEU A 46 10.07 31.08 -6.92
N ALA A 47 9.72 29.84 -6.59
CA ALA A 47 8.33 29.40 -6.42
C ALA A 47 7.63 30.09 -5.24
N GLY A 48 8.37 30.47 -4.20
CA GLY A 48 7.89 31.33 -3.11
C GLY A 48 7.68 32.81 -3.49
N ALA A 49 7.94 33.19 -4.75
CA ALA A 49 7.87 34.57 -5.25
C ALA A 49 6.92 34.73 -6.47
N GLY A 50 5.93 33.85 -6.61
CA GLY A 50 4.81 34.03 -7.56
C GLY A 50 3.78 35.05 -7.04
N PRO A 51 3.08 35.80 -7.93
CA PRO A 51 2.24 36.93 -7.53
C PRO A 51 0.85 36.49 -7.00
N SER A 52 0.80 35.91 -5.80
CA SER A 52 -0.37 35.98 -4.91
C SER A 52 -0.04 35.50 -3.50
N SER A 53 -0.50 36.24 -2.49
CA SER A 53 -0.44 35.89 -1.05
C SER A 53 0.93 35.87 -0.35
N SER A 54 1.71 36.95 -0.49
CA SER A 54 2.36 37.47 0.73
C SER A 54 1.26 38.00 1.66
N PRO A 55 1.31 37.78 2.99
CA PRO A 55 0.51 38.57 3.90
C PRO A 55 1.00 40.02 3.80
N PRO A 56 0.13 41.01 3.55
CA PRO A 56 0.59 42.39 3.52
C PRO A 56 1.16 42.75 4.89
N LEU A 57 2.41 43.22 4.90
CA LEU A 57 2.88 44.07 6.00
C LEU A 57 1.84 45.19 6.18
N PRO A 58 1.46 45.55 7.41
CA PRO A 58 0.40 46.53 7.62
C PRO A 58 0.81 47.86 7.03
N ALA A 59 0.30 48.15 5.83
CA ALA A 59 0.43 49.45 5.21
C ALA A 59 -0.35 50.44 6.07
N THR A 60 0.37 51.21 6.89
CA THR A 60 -0.17 52.35 7.63
C THR A 60 -0.43 53.49 6.66
N SER A 61 -1.42 53.32 5.77
CA SER A 61 -1.99 54.41 5.01
C SER A 61 -2.86 55.28 5.94
N PRO A 62 -2.73 56.62 5.88
CA PRO A 62 -3.52 57.50 6.74
C PRO A 62 -5.00 57.41 6.36
N SER A 63 -5.86 57.15 7.35
CA SER A 63 -7.30 57.09 7.13
C SER A 63 -7.88 58.48 6.89
N VAL A 64 -8.42 58.71 5.69
CA VAL A 64 -9.15 59.94 5.36
C VAL A 64 -10.51 59.96 6.09
N PRO A 65 -10.90 61.07 6.75
CA PRO A 65 -12.20 61.22 7.43
C PRO A 65 -13.42 61.01 6.52
N PRO A 66 -14.57 60.56 7.04
CA PRO A 66 -15.72 60.13 6.24
C PRO A 66 -16.27 61.21 5.31
N ALA A 67 -16.34 62.47 5.76
CA ALA A 67 -16.87 63.59 4.96
C ALA A 67 -16.10 63.86 3.65
N ILE A 68 -14.84 63.44 3.55
CA ILE A 68 -14.03 63.58 2.32
C ILE A 68 -14.13 62.32 1.44
N ARG A 69 -14.41 61.14 2.03
CA ARG A 69 -14.63 59.89 1.27
C ARG A 69 -15.88 59.94 0.40
N GLU A 70 -16.94 60.56 0.93
CA GLU A 70 -18.24 60.69 0.25
C GLU A 70 -18.15 61.57 -1.01
N ILE A 71 -17.37 62.66 -0.95
CA ILE A 71 -17.10 63.56 -2.09
C ILE A 71 -16.25 62.87 -3.17
N LEU A 72 -15.31 62.00 -2.77
CA LEU A 72 -14.37 61.32 -3.67
C LEU A 72 -14.85 59.95 -4.17
N GLN A 73 -16.08 59.53 -3.83
CA GLN A 73 -16.68 58.23 -4.20
C GLN A 73 -15.77 57.01 -3.89
N ILE A 74 -14.98 57.08 -2.81
CA ILE A 74 -14.07 56.00 -2.45
C ILE A 74 -14.88 54.87 -1.77
N PRO A 75 -14.84 53.63 -2.28
CA PRO A 75 -15.63 52.53 -1.74
C PRO A 75 -15.26 52.23 -0.27
N GLU A 76 -16.28 51.88 0.52
CA GLU A 76 -16.12 51.67 1.95
C GLU A 76 -15.24 50.44 2.24
N THR A 77 -14.23 50.64 3.10
CA THR A 77 -13.28 49.61 3.51
C THR A 77 -14.00 48.53 4.33
N PRO A 78 -14.06 47.26 3.89
CA PRO A 78 -14.84 46.24 4.56
C PRO A 78 -14.33 45.97 5.98
N PRO A 79 -15.22 45.61 6.93
CA PRO A 79 -14.82 45.34 8.30
C PRO A 79 -13.82 44.17 8.38
N PRO A 80 -12.79 44.25 9.24
CA PRO A 80 -11.79 43.21 9.35
C PRO A 80 -12.41 41.89 9.82
N ALA A 81 -12.03 40.79 9.17
CA ALA A 81 -12.58 39.47 9.46
C ALA A 81 -12.43 39.09 10.95
N PRO A 82 -13.45 38.46 11.56
CA PRO A 82 -13.42 38.10 12.97
C PRO A 82 -12.29 37.12 13.27
N ARG A 83 -11.30 37.57 14.04
CA ARG A 83 -10.19 36.73 14.48
C ARG A 83 -10.73 35.61 15.36
N ARG A 84 -10.42 34.36 15.02
CA ARG A 84 -10.71 33.21 15.90
C ARG A 84 -10.15 33.50 17.30
N PRO A 85 -10.93 33.30 18.39
CA PRO A 85 -10.44 33.58 19.73
C PRO A 85 -9.30 32.62 20.05
N VAL A 86 -8.08 33.17 20.14
CA VAL A 86 -6.99 32.52 20.88
C VAL A 86 -7.53 32.31 22.28
N ARG A 87 -7.63 31.05 22.74
CA ARG A 87 -8.03 30.70 24.10
C ARG A 87 -6.95 31.18 25.10
N GLN A 88 -6.90 32.49 25.32
CA GLN A 88 -6.11 33.10 26.38
C GLN A 88 -6.72 32.64 27.70
N ARG A 89 -5.98 31.84 28.44
CA ARG A 89 -6.40 31.38 29.76
C ARG A 89 -6.18 32.54 30.72
N PHE A 90 -7.27 33.16 31.15
CA PHE A 90 -7.28 34.13 32.23
C PHE A 90 -7.60 33.42 33.55
N ASP A 91 -7.08 33.93 34.67
CA ASP A 91 -7.55 33.53 35.99
C ASP A 91 -8.91 34.18 36.34
N SER A 92 -9.46 33.83 37.50
CA SER A 92 -10.71 34.42 38.03
C SER A 92 -10.60 35.92 38.39
N HIS A 93 -9.44 36.54 38.19
CA HIS A 93 -9.17 37.96 38.41
C HIS A 93 -8.74 38.67 37.11
N GLY A 94 -8.97 38.04 35.95
CA GLY A 94 -8.74 38.64 34.63
C GLY A 94 -7.26 38.81 34.24
N ARG A 95 -6.32 38.18 34.96
CA ARG A 95 -4.89 38.21 34.62
C ARG A 95 -4.56 37.08 33.65
N ARG A 96 -3.69 37.35 32.67
CA ARG A 96 -3.21 36.31 31.75
C ARG A 96 -2.35 35.32 32.50
N LEU A 97 -2.72 34.04 32.46
CA LEU A 97 -1.87 32.98 32.99
C LEU A 97 -0.59 32.87 32.14
N PRO A 98 0.58 32.66 32.76
CA PRO A 98 1.83 32.45 32.01
C PRO A 98 1.71 31.21 31.12
N ALA A 99 2.48 31.19 30.03
CA ALA A 99 2.59 29.99 29.20
C ALA A 99 3.08 28.82 30.08
N GLY A 100 2.34 27.71 30.05
CA GLY A 100 2.76 26.50 30.77
C GLY A 100 4.12 26.01 30.28
N PRO A 101 4.88 25.28 31.12
CA PRO A 101 6.13 24.69 30.69
C PRO A 101 5.91 23.82 29.45
N ALA A 102 6.88 23.82 28.53
CA ALA A 102 6.85 22.94 27.37
C ALA A 102 6.67 21.48 27.85
N PRO A 103 5.88 20.65 27.14
CA PRO A 103 5.66 19.27 27.55
C PRO A 103 7.01 18.56 27.69
N PRO A 104 7.22 17.77 28.76
CA PRO A 104 8.50 17.12 29.02
C PRO A 104 8.87 16.22 27.84
N ARG A 105 10.16 16.13 27.51
CA ARG A 105 10.63 15.36 26.34
C ARG A 105 10.20 13.89 26.38
N SER A 106 9.98 13.31 27.55
CA SER A 106 9.40 11.97 27.72
C SER A 106 8.02 11.82 27.07
N TRP A 107 7.18 12.86 27.06
CA TRP A 107 5.87 12.85 26.37
C TRP A 107 6.00 12.94 24.84
N LEU A 108 7.12 13.46 24.33
CA LEU A 108 7.43 13.48 22.89
C LEU A 108 8.18 12.22 22.43
N LEU A 109 8.86 11.52 23.35
CA LEU A 109 9.66 10.32 23.08
C LEU A 109 8.87 9.01 23.20
N GLY A 110 7.75 8.97 23.95
CA GLY A 110 6.91 7.78 24.14
C GLY A 110 6.13 7.29 22.90
N GLY A 111 6.53 7.69 21.69
CA GLY A 111 5.74 7.55 20.47
C GLY A 111 6.04 6.35 19.57
N ARG A 112 6.91 5.40 19.95
CA ARG A 112 7.31 4.33 19.01
C ARG A 112 7.56 2.92 19.55
N GLU A 113 8.04 2.71 20.79
CA GLU A 113 8.47 1.37 21.24
C GLU A 113 7.76 0.90 22.53
N ASP A 114 7.95 1.54 23.69
CA ASP A 114 7.43 1.01 24.98
C ASP A 114 5.90 0.97 25.13
N GLY A 115 5.19 1.93 24.52
CA GLY A 115 3.72 2.00 24.61
C GLY A 115 2.99 0.83 23.93
N ASN A 116 3.70 0.04 23.12
CA ASN A 116 3.09 -1.02 22.32
C ASN A 116 2.86 -2.30 23.14
N VAL A 117 3.71 -2.63 24.12
CA VAL A 117 3.63 -3.91 24.84
C VAL A 117 2.40 -3.96 25.76
N SER A 118 2.23 -2.97 26.65
CA SER A 118 1.09 -2.93 27.59
C SER A 118 -0.26 -2.78 26.88
N ASN A 119 -0.29 -2.01 25.78
CA ASN A 119 -1.52 -1.80 25.00
C ASN A 119 -1.84 -3.01 24.10
N SER A 120 -0.81 -3.70 23.58
CA SER A 120 -0.98 -4.97 22.85
C SER A 120 -1.50 -6.08 23.75
N LEU A 121 -0.94 -6.24 24.96
CA LEU A 121 -1.45 -7.19 25.96
C LEU A 121 -2.90 -6.89 26.33
N SER A 122 -3.20 -5.61 26.65
CA SER A 122 -4.57 -5.17 26.98
C SER A 122 -5.56 -5.38 25.83
N ARG A 123 -5.15 -5.15 24.58
CA ARG A 123 -5.98 -5.40 23.39
C ARG A 123 -6.13 -6.90 23.11
N SER A 124 -5.10 -7.71 23.37
CA SER A 124 -5.11 -9.16 23.16
C SER A 124 -5.98 -9.91 24.18
N LEU A 125 -6.24 -9.35 25.37
CA LEU A 125 -7.19 -9.89 26.34
C LEU A 125 -8.65 -9.59 25.98
N ARG A 126 -8.90 -8.48 25.28
CA ARG A 126 -10.24 -8.10 24.79
C ARG A 126 -10.59 -8.73 23.43
N VAL A 127 -9.59 -8.95 22.58
CA VAL A 127 -9.77 -9.39 21.18
C VAL A 127 -8.72 -10.42 20.80
N SER A 128 -9.18 -11.63 20.48
CA SER A 128 -8.36 -12.75 20.00
C SER A 128 -8.40 -12.82 18.48
N TYR A 129 -7.36 -12.33 17.80
CA TYR A 129 -7.22 -12.45 16.35
C TYR A 129 -6.97 -13.90 15.92
N SER A 130 -7.59 -14.31 14.81
CA SER A 130 -7.29 -15.61 14.20
C SER A 130 -5.92 -15.58 13.53
N GLY A 131 -5.05 -16.54 13.89
CA GLY A 131 -3.71 -16.66 13.30
C GLY A 131 -3.74 -16.91 11.78
N VAL A 132 -2.67 -16.50 11.11
CA VAL A 132 -2.45 -16.64 9.65
C VAL A 132 -2.37 -18.12 9.23
N ASP A 133 -2.15 -19.03 10.17
CA ASP A 133 -2.33 -20.47 9.98
C ASP A 133 -3.71 -20.86 9.43
N ARG A 134 -4.75 -20.05 9.69
CA ARG A 134 -6.13 -20.29 9.21
C ARG A 134 -6.41 -19.74 7.81
N SER A 135 -5.55 -18.91 7.22
CA SER A 135 -5.72 -18.41 5.85
C SER A 135 -5.11 -19.35 4.79
N THR A 136 -5.19 -20.66 5.00
CA THR A 136 -4.80 -21.65 3.97
C THR A 136 -5.79 -21.60 2.80
N LEU A 137 -5.25 -21.48 1.59
CA LEU A 137 -6.03 -21.60 0.37
C LEU A 137 -6.48 -23.07 0.20
N PRO A 138 -7.77 -23.35 -0.05
CA PRO A 138 -8.23 -24.69 -0.41
C PRO A 138 -7.44 -25.23 -1.61
N GLY A 139 -7.15 -26.54 -1.61
CA GLY A 139 -6.43 -27.17 -2.72
C GLY A 139 -4.93 -26.85 -2.84
N ALA A 140 -4.39 -25.95 -2.02
CA ALA A 140 -2.96 -25.63 -2.05
C ALA A 140 -2.09 -26.84 -1.65
N PRO A 141 -0.97 -27.10 -2.35
CA PRO A 141 -0.06 -28.20 -2.04
C PRO A 141 0.76 -27.88 -0.78
N LEU A 142 0.25 -28.29 0.38
CA LEU A 142 1.00 -28.32 1.64
C LEU A 142 1.37 -29.77 1.99
N PRO A 143 2.55 -30.02 2.59
CA PRO A 143 2.90 -31.33 3.08
C PRO A 143 1.98 -31.74 4.23
N GLN A 144 1.77 -33.05 4.41
CA GLN A 144 0.92 -33.57 5.47
C GLN A 144 1.45 -33.14 6.86
N PRO A 145 0.61 -32.57 7.76
CA PRO A 145 1.04 -32.18 9.09
C PRO A 145 1.66 -33.36 9.88
N GLY A 146 2.86 -33.15 10.43
CA GLY A 146 3.64 -34.16 11.14
C GLY A 146 4.44 -35.11 10.24
N SER A 147 4.36 -34.98 8.92
CA SER A 147 5.26 -35.70 8.01
C SER A 147 6.70 -35.20 8.13
N LEU A 148 7.68 -36.01 7.72
CA LEU A 148 9.09 -35.61 7.72
C LEU A 148 9.32 -34.32 6.92
N ILE A 149 8.68 -34.17 5.76
CA ILE A 149 8.78 -32.98 4.90
C ILE A 149 8.21 -31.73 5.58
N ASP A 150 7.06 -31.86 6.25
CA ASP A 150 6.46 -30.76 7.01
C ASP A 150 7.36 -30.35 8.19
N LEU A 151 7.89 -31.31 8.94
CA LEU A 151 8.80 -31.04 10.06
C LEU A 151 10.12 -30.40 9.62
N THR A 152 10.73 -30.87 8.51
CA THR A 152 11.98 -30.29 7.98
C THR A 152 11.75 -28.89 7.42
N LEU A 153 10.69 -28.65 6.64
CA LEU A 153 10.39 -27.32 6.11
C LEU A 153 10.07 -26.31 7.23
N ARG A 154 9.31 -26.70 8.26
CA ARG A 154 9.09 -25.85 9.45
C ARG A 154 10.39 -25.54 10.18
N ARG A 155 11.30 -26.51 10.35
CA ARG A 155 12.60 -26.26 11.01
C ARG A 155 13.48 -25.33 10.18
N LEU A 156 13.54 -25.55 8.87
CA LEU A 156 14.28 -24.71 7.92
C LEU A 156 13.74 -23.27 7.91
N ALA A 157 12.42 -23.10 8.03
CA ALA A 157 11.77 -21.79 8.17
C ALA A 157 12.02 -21.12 9.54
N ALA A 158 12.12 -21.89 10.62
CA ALA A 158 12.46 -21.35 11.94
C ALA A 158 13.90 -20.84 12.03
N ASP A 159 14.84 -21.52 11.36
CA ASP A 159 16.25 -21.13 11.26
C ASP A 159 16.55 -20.32 9.97
N TRP A 160 15.54 -19.67 9.37
CA TRP A 160 15.65 -19.10 8.02
C TRP A 160 16.77 -18.07 7.84
N ASP A 161 17.05 -17.24 8.85
CA ASP A 161 18.13 -16.25 8.80
C ASP A 161 19.53 -16.89 8.62
N ILE A 162 19.71 -18.14 9.05
CA ILE A 162 20.91 -18.94 8.79
C ILE A 162 20.84 -19.49 7.36
N HIS A 163 19.73 -20.13 7.00
CA HIS A 163 19.61 -20.79 5.70
C HIS A 163 19.71 -19.84 4.51
N ARG A 164 19.12 -18.63 4.59
CA ARG A 164 19.17 -17.63 3.51
C ARG A 164 20.56 -17.07 3.22
N VAL A 165 21.52 -17.23 4.14
CA VAL A 165 22.91 -16.78 3.97
C VAL A 165 23.78 -17.97 3.56
N PHE A 166 23.80 -19.03 4.37
CA PHE A 166 24.71 -20.16 4.15
C PHE A 166 24.30 -21.09 3.00
N ASN A 167 23.00 -21.16 2.69
CA ASN A 167 22.45 -22.05 1.65
C ASN A 167 21.88 -21.28 0.45
N GLN A 168 22.23 -20.00 0.28
CA GLN A 168 21.67 -19.15 -0.79
C GLN A 168 21.81 -19.75 -2.20
N TYR A 169 22.90 -20.48 -2.47
CA TYR A 169 23.13 -21.16 -3.75
C TYR A 169 22.40 -22.51 -3.88
N HIS A 170 21.86 -23.06 -2.79
CA HIS A 170 21.19 -24.36 -2.75
C HIS A 170 19.66 -24.26 -2.66
N LEU A 171 19.13 -23.16 -2.11
CA LEU A 171 17.69 -22.94 -1.92
C LEU A 171 16.90 -22.95 -3.23
N TYR A 172 17.51 -22.53 -4.34
CA TYR A 172 16.91 -22.61 -5.66
C TYR A 172 16.63 -24.05 -6.13
N PHE A 173 17.47 -25.03 -5.74
CA PHE A 173 17.34 -26.44 -6.13
C PHE A 173 16.37 -27.25 -5.26
N VAL A 174 15.67 -26.60 -4.31
CA VAL A 174 14.54 -27.21 -3.61
C VAL A 174 13.48 -27.62 -4.64
N PRO A 175 12.94 -28.87 -4.61
CA PRO A 175 11.95 -29.33 -5.58
C PRO A 175 10.77 -28.35 -5.74
N SER A 176 10.39 -28.04 -6.98
CA SER A 176 9.42 -26.98 -7.30
C SER A 176 8.11 -27.10 -6.52
N HIS A 177 7.57 -28.30 -6.35
CA HIS A 177 6.36 -28.56 -5.58
C HIS A 177 6.49 -28.26 -4.06
N LEU A 178 7.71 -28.18 -3.50
CA LEU A 178 7.96 -27.81 -2.10
C LEU A 178 8.20 -26.31 -1.91
N LYS A 179 8.60 -25.58 -2.96
CA LYS A 179 8.85 -24.12 -2.89
C LYS A 179 7.65 -23.32 -2.35
N PRO A 180 6.38 -23.57 -2.74
CA PRO A 180 5.22 -22.88 -2.15
C PRO A 180 5.09 -23.08 -0.64
N ALA A 181 5.27 -24.32 -0.17
CA ALA A 181 5.18 -24.65 1.24
C ALA A 181 6.32 -24.00 2.03
N LEU A 182 7.55 -24.01 1.50
CA LEU A 182 8.68 -23.32 2.11
C LEU A 182 8.42 -21.82 2.26
N ILE A 183 8.01 -21.14 1.18
CA ILE A 183 7.70 -19.69 1.20
C ILE A 183 6.63 -19.39 2.25
N ARG A 184 5.55 -20.19 2.31
CA ARG A 184 4.50 -20.04 3.34
C ARG A 184 5.06 -20.20 4.75
N TYR A 185 5.83 -21.26 5.03
CA TYR A 185 6.38 -21.50 6.37
C TYR A 185 7.35 -20.40 6.79
N VAL A 186 8.21 -19.89 5.89
CA VAL A 186 9.08 -18.75 6.18
C VAL A 186 8.24 -17.49 6.49
N GLY A 187 7.18 -17.22 5.72
CA GLY A 187 6.30 -16.07 5.94
C GLY A 187 5.54 -16.10 7.28
N VAL A 188 5.24 -17.30 7.80
CA VAL A 188 4.56 -17.48 9.09
C VAL A 188 5.54 -17.58 10.26
N ALA A 189 6.70 -18.22 10.09
CA ALA A 189 7.66 -18.47 11.17
C ALA A 189 8.65 -17.31 11.41
N SER A 190 8.94 -16.50 10.39
CA SER A 190 9.88 -15.38 10.50
C SER A 190 9.25 -14.14 11.13
N ASP A 191 9.94 -13.56 12.11
CA ASP A 191 9.60 -12.24 12.67
C ASP A 191 9.71 -11.08 11.68
N SER A 192 10.36 -11.26 10.52
CA SER A 192 10.29 -10.29 9.42
C SER A 192 9.23 -10.64 8.37
N GLY A 193 8.87 -11.92 8.23
CA GLY A 193 8.25 -12.47 7.02
C GLY A 193 9.28 -12.65 5.88
N VAL A 194 8.82 -13.16 4.74
CA VAL A 194 9.63 -13.37 3.53
C VAL A 194 10.06 -12.02 2.95
N SER A 195 11.32 -11.84 2.57
CA SER A 195 11.83 -10.64 1.88
C SER A 195 11.90 -10.82 0.35
N ILE A 196 12.13 -9.73 -0.39
CA ILE A 196 12.33 -9.80 -1.84
C ILE A 196 13.54 -10.66 -2.22
N SER A 197 14.63 -10.58 -1.44
CA SER A 197 15.82 -11.42 -1.60
C SER A 197 15.52 -12.90 -1.43
N ASP A 198 14.67 -13.26 -0.45
CA ASP A 198 14.29 -14.65 -0.22
C ASP A 198 13.49 -15.22 -1.41
N LEU A 199 12.55 -14.43 -1.96
CA LEU A 199 11.80 -14.83 -3.16
C LEU A 199 12.72 -15.06 -4.37
N ARG A 200 13.72 -14.19 -4.57
CA ARG A 200 14.71 -14.37 -5.65
C ARG A 200 15.53 -15.65 -5.43
N VAL A 201 16.09 -15.83 -4.24
CA VAL A 201 16.92 -17.01 -3.88
C VAL A 201 16.16 -18.34 -3.99
N ILE A 202 14.84 -18.36 -3.80
CA ILE A 202 14.02 -19.58 -3.94
C ILE A 202 13.54 -19.80 -5.40
N LEU A 203 13.14 -18.74 -6.10
CA LEU A 203 12.43 -18.83 -7.39
C LEU A 203 13.28 -18.55 -8.64
N GLN A 204 14.41 -17.86 -8.48
CA GLN A 204 15.34 -17.51 -9.56
C GLN A 204 16.67 -18.25 -9.38
N PRO A 205 17.32 -18.69 -10.47
CA PRO A 205 18.62 -19.33 -10.39
C PRO A 205 19.71 -18.34 -9.92
N PRO A 206 20.80 -18.83 -9.33
CA PRO A 206 21.93 -17.98 -8.95
C PRO A 206 22.54 -17.26 -10.16
N GLU A 207 22.79 -15.96 -10.00
CA GLU A 207 23.43 -15.12 -11.02
C GLU A 207 24.80 -15.69 -11.43
N ASN A 208 25.09 -15.71 -12.74
CA ASN A 208 26.36 -16.13 -13.35
C ASN A 208 26.74 -17.63 -13.22
N VAL A 209 25.77 -18.52 -12.96
CA VAL A 209 26.02 -19.98 -12.84
C VAL A 209 25.56 -20.79 -14.06
N PHE A 210 24.61 -20.29 -14.83
CA PHE A 210 23.96 -21.01 -15.94
C PHE A 210 23.97 -20.20 -17.24
N SER A 211 23.99 -20.88 -18.39
CA SER A 211 23.81 -20.23 -19.71
C SER A 211 22.34 -19.95 -20.01
N ASP A 212 22.05 -19.03 -20.95
CA ASP A 212 20.67 -18.66 -21.31
C ASP A 212 19.82 -19.85 -21.82
N GLU A 213 20.44 -20.88 -22.38
CA GLU A 213 19.77 -22.10 -22.81
C GLU A 213 19.34 -22.97 -21.61
N GLU A 214 20.18 -23.06 -20.57
CA GLU A 214 19.87 -23.77 -19.32
C GLU A 214 18.81 -23.03 -18.49
N LEU A 215 18.70 -21.70 -18.64
CA LEU A 215 17.65 -20.88 -18.02
C LEU A 215 16.25 -21.18 -18.60
N ASP A 216 16.15 -21.62 -19.86
CA ASP A 216 14.85 -21.90 -20.50
C ASP A 216 14.19 -23.17 -19.91
N ASP A 217 14.94 -24.27 -19.79
CA ASP A 217 14.48 -25.49 -19.12
C ASP A 217 14.24 -25.30 -17.61
N GLN A 218 14.99 -24.41 -16.97
CA GLN A 218 14.76 -24.02 -15.58
C GLN A 218 13.52 -23.14 -15.40
N SER A 219 13.17 -22.30 -16.38
CA SER A 219 11.90 -21.57 -16.39
C SER A 219 10.69 -22.51 -16.54
N ARG A 220 10.86 -23.66 -17.21
CA ARG A 220 9.88 -24.76 -17.21
C ARG A 220 9.73 -25.42 -15.83
N ALA A 221 10.77 -25.50 -15.01
CA ALA A 221 10.68 -26.07 -13.66
C ALA A 221 9.76 -25.23 -12.72
N ASN A 222 9.67 -23.92 -12.93
CA ASN A 222 8.71 -23.07 -12.23
C ASN A 222 7.25 -23.24 -12.73
N SER A 223 7.01 -24.00 -13.82
CA SER A 223 5.64 -24.30 -14.28
C SER A 223 4.88 -25.27 -13.37
N GLU A 224 5.56 -26.02 -12.50
CA GLU A 224 4.93 -26.83 -11.45
C GLU A 224 4.39 -25.96 -10.29
N ILE A 225 4.86 -24.72 -10.17
CA ILE A 225 4.51 -23.81 -9.08
C ILE A 225 3.13 -23.18 -9.36
N THR A 226 2.10 -23.84 -8.84
CA THR A 226 0.70 -23.41 -8.98
C THR A 226 0.21 -22.50 -7.85
N CYS A 227 0.96 -22.39 -6.75
CA CYS A 227 0.59 -21.64 -5.56
C CYS A 227 1.72 -20.70 -5.10
N LEU A 228 1.36 -19.45 -4.77
CA LEU A 228 2.24 -18.48 -4.13
C LEU A 228 1.53 -17.89 -2.91
N ASP A 229 2.06 -18.17 -1.73
CA ASP A 229 1.49 -17.74 -0.46
C ASP A 229 2.43 -16.77 0.24
N LEU A 230 2.07 -15.47 0.21
CA LEU A 230 2.85 -14.38 0.80
C LEU A 230 2.19 -13.86 2.09
N SER A 231 1.39 -14.70 2.76
CA SER A 231 0.68 -14.34 3.98
C SER A 231 1.65 -13.79 5.04
N ALA A 232 1.21 -12.79 5.82
CA ALA A 232 1.98 -12.05 6.83
C ALA A 232 3.23 -11.28 6.34
N SER A 233 3.66 -11.45 5.07
CA SER A 233 4.85 -10.81 4.51
C SER A 233 4.51 -9.53 3.72
N ILE A 234 3.37 -9.51 3.02
CA ILE A 234 2.88 -8.32 2.31
C ILE A 234 2.55 -7.19 3.29
N GLY A 235 3.08 -5.98 3.02
CA GLY A 235 2.91 -4.79 3.86
C GLY A 235 3.85 -4.73 5.08
N ARG A 236 4.61 -5.80 5.34
CA ARG A 236 5.61 -5.90 6.42
C ARG A 236 7.04 -5.87 5.86
N SER A 237 7.40 -6.90 5.10
CA SER A 237 8.71 -7.09 4.48
C SER A 237 8.68 -6.94 2.95
N LEU A 238 7.52 -7.20 2.34
CA LEU A 238 7.31 -7.13 0.88
C LEU A 238 6.30 -6.03 0.52
N LYS A 239 6.63 -5.24 -0.50
CA LYS A 239 5.64 -4.39 -1.18
C LYS A 239 5.10 -5.11 -2.39
N LEU A 240 3.83 -4.86 -2.71
CA LEU A 240 3.19 -5.53 -3.85
C LEU A 240 3.81 -5.12 -5.20
N LYS A 241 4.42 -3.92 -5.29
CA LYS A 241 5.27 -3.54 -6.43
C LYS A 241 6.44 -4.50 -6.61
N ASP A 242 7.16 -4.79 -5.53
CA ASP A 242 8.36 -5.64 -5.57
C ASP A 242 8.02 -7.06 -6.03
N VAL A 243 6.85 -7.57 -5.64
CA VAL A 243 6.29 -8.85 -6.11
C VAL A 243 5.90 -8.79 -7.59
N ILE A 244 5.31 -7.69 -8.07
CA ILE A 244 5.05 -7.49 -9.51
C ILE A 244 6.37 -7.50 -10.28
N ASP A 245 7.40 -6.81 -9.79
CA ASP A 245 8.69 -6.69 -10.46
C ASP A 245 9.44 -8.04 -10.51
N VAL A 246 9.31 -8.90 -9.48
CA VAL A 246 9.85 -10.28 -9.47
C VAL A 246 9.06 -11.23 -10.37
N LEU A 247 7.72 -11.18 -10.35
CA LEU A 247 6.89 -12.09 -11.17
C LEU A 247 6.92 -11.75 -12.66
N PHE A 248 7.14 -10.48 -13.01
CA PHE A 248 7.12 -9.96 -14.38
C PHE A 248 8.44 -9.27 -14.70
N SER A 249 9.54 -10.02 -14.58
CA SER A 249 10.86 -9.53 -14.99
C SER A 249 10.86 -9.28 -16.50
N VAL A 250 11.12 -8.04 -16.90
CA VAL A 250 11.52 -7.73 -18.27
C VAL A 250 13.00 -8.07 -18.35
N VAL A 251 13.37 -9.04 -19.19
CA VAL A 251 14.74 -9.14 -19.67
C VAL A 251 14.89 -7.98 -20.66
N GLU A 252 15.54 -6.89 -20.24
CA GLU A 252 16.06 -5.96 -21.24
C GLU A 252 17.15 -6.71 -22.01
N PRO A 253 17.16 -6.66 -23.36
CA PRO A 253 18.22 -7.29 -24.12
C PRO A 253 19.54 -6.63 -23.71
N ASP A 254 20.53 -7.44 -23.33
CA ASP A 254 21.85 -6.93 -23.02
C ASP A 254 22.35 -6.08 -24.19
N ALA A 255 22.72 -4.84 -23.88
CA ALA A 255 23.38 -3.98 -24.83
C ALA A 255 24.78 -4.53 -25.06
N ILE A 256 24.92 -5.41 -26.05
CA ILE A 256 26.19 -5.92 -26.54
C ILE A 256 27.00 -4.71 -27.03
N ASP A 257 27.91 -4.23 -26.19
CA ASP A 257 28.78 -3.06 -26.44
C ASP A 257 30.00 -3.44 -27.29
N GLU A 258 29.82 -4.41 -28.21
CA GLU A 258 30.74 -4.73 -29.29
C GLU A 258 30.09 -4.36 -30.64
N PRO A 259 30.72 -3.50 -31.46
CA PRO A 259 30.21 -3.13 -32.78
C PRO A 259 30.35 -4.31 -33.74
N GLN A 260 29.30 -5.12 -33.83
CA GLN A 260 29.26 -6.30 -34.69
C GLN A 260 29.00 -5.90 -36.15
N ASP A 261 30.08 -5.66 -36.90
CA ASP A 261 30.08 -5.32 -38.33
C ASP A 261 29.56 -6.49 -39.21
N SER A 262 28.26 -6.77 -39.16
CA SER A 262 27.58 -7.72 -40.04
C SER A 262 26.22 -7.18 -40.49
N TRP A 263 26.03 -7.08 -41.81
CA TRP A 263 24.83 -6.49 -42.44
C TRP A 263 23.63 -7.46 -42.53
N GLU A 264 23.44 -8.32 -41.53
CA GLU A 264 22.25 -9.15 -41.39
C GLU A 264 21.43 -8.69 -40.17
N THR A 265 20.47 -7.79 -40.44
CA THR A 265 19.48 -7.37 -39.44
C THR A 265 18.50 -8.51 -39.18
N VAL A 266 18.86 -9.41 -38.27
CA VAL A 266 17.88 -10.26 -37.59
C VAL A 266 17.07 -9.32 -36.70
N ASP A 267 15.77 -9.20 -36.96
CA ASP A 267 14.85 -8.44 -36.12
C ASP A 267 14.81 -9.09 -34.71
N THR A 268 15.66 -8.62 -33.80
CA THR A 268 15.67 -9.02 -32.39
C THR A 268 14.43 -8.43 -31.71
N SER A 269 13.27 -9.03 -32.00
CA SER A 269 12.00 -8.68 -31.38
C SER A 269 12.16 -8.78 -29.86
N PRO A 270 11.86 -7.72 -29.08
CA PRO A 270 12.03 -7.77 -27.64
C PRO A 270 11.18 -8.91 -27.08
N SER A 271 11.83 -9.88 -26.44
CA SER A 271 11.14 -11.06 -25.93
C SER A 271 9.99 -10.64 -24.99
N PRO A 272 8.79 -11.23 -25.11
CA PRO A 272 7.68 -10.85 -24.26
C PRO A 272 8.05 -11.09 -22.78
N PRO A 273 7.64 -10.22 -21.85
CA PRO A 273 8.04 -10.32 -20.45
C PRO A 273 7.68 -11.70 -19.88
N ARG A 274 8.72 -12.47 -19.54
CA ARG A 274 8.58 -13.84 -19.05
C ARG A 274 7.90 -13.82 -17.68
N LEU A 275 6.70 -14.39 -17.58
CA LEU A 275 6.03 -14.60 -16.30
C LEU A 275 6.75 -15.73 -15.55
N LEU A 276 7.34 -15.40 -14.40
CA LEU A 276 8.14 -16.34 -13.60
C LEU A 276 7.36 -17.59 -13.15
N LEU A 277 6.05 -17.44 -12.91
CA LEU A 277 5.14 -18.49 -12.45
C LEU A 277 3.94 -18.64 -13.43
N PRO A 278 4.12 -19.28 -14.59
CA PRO A 278 3.13 -19.24 -15.68
C PRO A 278 1.80 -19.95 -15.33
N ASN A 279 1.85 -20.96 -14.45
CA ASN A 279 0.69 -21.76 -14.03
C ASN A 279 0.12 -21.33 -12.66
N LEU A 280 0.41 -20.10 -12.21
CA LEU A 280 -0.07 -19.60 -10.92
C LEU A 280 -1.60 -19.54 -10.88
N THR A 281 -2.21 -20.34 -10.01
CA THR A 281 -3.67 -20.43 -9.81
C THR A 281 -4.10 -20.02 -8.40
N HIS A 282 -3.23 -20.21 -7.41
CA HIS A 282 -3.48 -19.92 -6.01
C HIS A 282 -2.56 -18.78 -5.54
N LEU A 283 -3.13 -17.68 -5.04
CA LEU A 283 -2.40 -16.51 -4.57
C LEU A 283 -2.93 -16.06 -3.20
N SER A 284 -2.08 -16.05 -2.17
CA SER A 284 -2.40 -15.43 -0.88
C SER A 284 -1.62 -14.15 -0.70
N LEU A 285 -2.36 -13.06 -0.43
CA LEU A 285 -1.83 -11.75 -0.04
C LEU A 285 -2.34 -11.37 1.36
N ALA A 286 -2.70 -12.35 2.20
CA ALA A 286 -3.24 -12.13 3.54
C ALA A 286 -2.27 -11.31 4.41
N LEU A 287 -2.77 -10.27 5.07
CA LEU A 287 -1.95 -9.41 5.92
C LEU A 287 -1.85 -9.97 7.34
N ASP A 288 -0.80 -9.63 8.07
CA ASP A 288 -0.76 -9.86 9.52
C ASP A 288 -1.87 -9.01 10.18
N PRO A 289 -2.84 -9.60 10.93
CA PRO A 289 -3.88 -8.85 11.63
C PRO A 289 -3.34 -7.79 12.61
N ARG A 290 -2.13 -8.00 13.14
CA ARG A 290 -1.43 -7.13 14.09
C ARG A 290 -0.42 -6.20 13.43
N GLY A 291 -0.07 -6.45 12.16
CA GLY A 291 0.94 -5.71 11.41
C GLY A 291 0.44 -4.38 10.82
N PRO A 292 1.34 -3.56 10.27
CA PRO A 292 0.98 -2.37 9.51
C PRO A 292 0.24 -2.76 8.22
N ARG A 293 -0.88 -2.09 7.92
CA ARG A 293 -1.67 -2.32 6.70
C ARG A 293 -1.22 -1.43 5.53
N ASP A 294 0.09 -1.36 5.28
CA ASP A 294 0.66 -0.57 4.18
C ASP A 294 0.58 -1.32 2.85
N VAL A 295 -0.63 -1.35 2.27
CA VAL A 295 -0.91 -1.99 0.98
C VAL A 295 -1.67 -1.07 0.03
N SER A 296 -1.48 -1.31 -1.27
CA SER A 296 -2.05 -0.47 -2.32
C SER A 296 -3.01 -1.25 -3.20
N TRP A 297 -4.30 -0.90 -3.12
CA TRP A 297 -5.33 -1.39 -4.05
C TRP A 297 -5.01 -1.06 -5.52
N LYS A 298 -4.32 0.04 -5.81
CA LYS A 298 -3.80 0.36 -7.16
C LYS A 298 -2.80 -0.70 -7.65
N GLN A 299 -1.88 -1.15 -6.80
CA GLN A 299 -0.93 -2.20 -7.14
C GLN A 299 -1.64 -3.55 -7.30
N LEU A 300 -2.64 -3.86 -6.46
CA LEU A 300 -3.45 -5.07 -6.62
C LEU A 300 -4.24 -5.08 -7.94
N LEU A 301 -4.80 -3.96 -8.35
CA LEU A 301 -5.47 -3.82 -9.64
C LEU A 301 -4.49 -3.99 -10.81
N SER A 302 -3.26 -3.46 -10.69
CA SER A 302 -2.19 -3.66 -11.70
C SER A 302 -1.61 -5.09 -11.72
N LEU A 303 -1.66 -5.82 -10.61
CA LEU A 303 -1.25 -7.23 -10.54
C LEU A 303 -2.34 -8.14 -11.11
N SER A 304 -3.61 -7.90 -10.73
CA SER A 304 -4.76 -8.70 -11.19
C SER A 304 -4.97 -8.64 -12.70
N SER A 305 -4.70 -7.50 -13.36
CA SER A 305 -4.74 -7.41 -14.83
C SER A 305 -3.67 -8.28 -15.52
N LYS A 306 -2.60 -8.67 -14.80
CA LYS A 306 -1.53 -9.51 -15.31
C LYS A 306 -1.63 -10.99 -14.90
N LEU A 307 -2.57 -11.35 -14.00
CA LEU A 307 -2.74 -12.72 -13.47
C LEU A 307 -4.15 -13.30 -13.76
N PRO A 308 -4.56 -13.45 -15.04
CA PRO A 308 -5.87 -13.97 -15.43
C PRO A 308 -6.02 -15.49 -15.25
N SER A 309 -5.01 -16.19 -14.72
CA SER A 309 -5.00 -17.61 -14.39
C SER A 309 -5.47 -17.90 -12.95
N VAL A 310 -5.45 -16.90 -12.06
CA VAL A 310 -5.74 -17.08 -10.63
C VAL A 310 -7.21 -17.47 -10.41
N THR A 311 -7.41 -18.59 -9.72
CA THR A 311 -8.71 -19.14 -9.31
C THR A 311 -8.93 -19.04 -7.79
N HIS A 312 -7.87 -18.99 -6.98
CA HIS A 312 -7.96 -18.89 -5.53
C HIS A 312 -7.19 -17.67 -5.04
N LEU A 313 -7.88 -16.73 -4.39
CA LEU A 313 -7.30 -15.49 -3.86
C LEU A 313 -7.63 -15.31 -2.37
N SER A 314 -6.63 -15.04 -1.53
CA SER A 314 -6.86 -14.50 -0.18
C SER A 314 -6.42 -13.04 -0.09
N LEU A 315 -7.35 -12.20 0.35
CA LEU A 315 -7.17 -10.80 0.75
C LEU A 315 -7.53 -10.64 2.24
N ALA A 316 -7.24 -11.65 3.07
CA ALA A 316 -7.53 -11.58 4.49
C ALA A 316 -6.82 -10.37 5.15
N TYR A 317 -7.54 -9.71 6.06
CA TYR A 317 -7.14 -8.50 6.79
C TYR A 317 -6.84 -7.26 5.94
N TRP A 318 -7.16 -7.25 4.64
CA TRP A 318 -6.96 -6.08 3.79
C TRP A 318 -7.75 -4.85 4.30
N PRO A 319 -7.16 -3.64 4.21
CA PRO A 319 -7.85 -2.41 4.53
C PRO A 319 -8.96 -2.14 3.51
N GLU A 320 -9.85 -1.22 3.85
CA GLU A 320 -10.94 -0.75 2.99
C GLU A 320 -10.52 -0.46 1.53
N PRO A 321 -11.28 -0.95 0.52
CA PRO A 321 -11.04 -0.68 -0.90
C PRO A 321 -11.02 0.82 -1.23
N CYS A 322 -9.81 1.34 -1.48
CA CYS A 322 -9.57 2.76 -1.69
C CYS A 322 -8.31 2.97 -2.54
N LEU A 323 -8.40 3.80 -3.58
CA LEU A 323 -7.30 4.15 -4.49
C LEU A 323 -6.36 5.21 -3.90
N THR A 324 -6.80 5.95 -2.88
CA THR A 324 -6.06 7.08 -2.29
C THR A 324 -6.06 7.10 -0.75
N PRO A 325 -5.62 6.01 -0.07
CA PRO A 325 -5.77 5.85 1.39
C PRO A 325 -5.12 6.97 2.22
N TRP A 326 -4.01 7.55 1.75
CA TRP A 326 -3.29 8.65 2.40
C TRP A 326 -4.02 10.01 2.33
N ALA A 327 -5.05 10.14 1.48
CA ALA A 327 -5.77 11.39 1.26
C ALA A 327 -7.08 11.52 2.05
N LYS A 328 -7.45 10.53 2.88
CA LYS A 328 -8.70 10.50 3.67
C LYS A 328 -8.92 11.71 4.61
N PHE A 329 -7.86 12.47 4.91
CA PHE A 329 -7.88 13.68 5.73
C PHE A 329 -7.53 14.97 4.95
N SER A 330 -7.31 14.87 3.64
CA SER A 330 -6.93 15.99 2.78
C SER A 330 -8.16 16.62 2.12
N THR A 331 -8.23 17.95 2.14
CA THR A 331 -9.32 18.72 1.50
C THR A 331 -8.76 19.87 0.67
N VAL A 332 -9.33 20.11 -0.51
CA VAL A 332 -9.04 21.25 -1.37
C VAL A 332 -10.13 22.30 -1.21
N SER A 333 -9.76 23.57 -1.07
CA SER A 333 -10.71 24.68 -1.11
C SER A 333 -11.17 24.94 -2.54
N SER A 334 -12.47 24.75 -2.82
CA SER A 334 -13.13 25.23 -4.03
C SER A 334 -13.00 26.76 -4.16
N PRO A 335 -12.95 27.32 -5.38
CA PRO A 335 -13.08 28.77 -5.61
C PRO A 335 -14.33 29.41 -4.97
N GLN A 336 -15.35 28.61 -4.66
CA GLN A 336 -16.58 29.03 -3.99
C GLN A 336 -16.48 28.98 -2.44
N GLY A 337 -15.28 28.81 -1.88
CA GLY A 337 -15.03 28.81 -0.43
C GLY A 337 -15.43 27.52 0.31
N ARG A 338 -15.85 26.47 -0.41
CA ARG A 338 -16.18 25.15 0.16
C ARG A 338 -14.96 24.24 0.17
N ASN A 339 -14.66 23.60 1.30
CA ASN A 339 -13.65 22.54 1.33
C ASN A 339 -14.26 21.24 0.80
N ILE A 340 -13.67 20.69 -0.26
CA ILE A 340 -14.04 19.43 -0.91
C ILE A 340 -12.95 18.40 -0.56
N PRO A 341 -13.26 17.13 -0.25
CA PRO A 341 -12.22 16.11 -0.06
C PRO A 341 -11.32 16.00 -1.31
N TYR A 342 -10.03 15.78 -1.11
CA TYR A 342 -9.06 15.58 -2.20
C TYR A 342 -9.23 14.21 -2.88
N ALA A 343 -9.82 13.24 -2.16
CA ALA A 343 -10.06 11.87 -2.57
C ALA A 343 -11.56 11.58 -2.74
N GLY A 344 -11.86 10.43 -3.36
CA GLY A 344 -13.23 9.90 -3.41
C GLY A 344 -13.76 9.49 -2.03
N THR A 345 -12.89 9.08 -1.12
CA THR A 345 -13.24 8.75 0.27
C THR A 345 -12.60 9.69 1.29
N ASN A 346 -13.40 10.08 2.28
CA ASN A 346 -13.02 10.88 3.43
C ASN A 346 -13.18 10.05 4.73
N TYR A 347 -12.65 10.53 5.86
CA TYR A 347 -12.72 9.81 7.15
C TYR A 347 -14.16 9.44 7.61
N TYR A 348 -15.16 10.23 7.22
CA TYR A 348 -16.57 10.04 7.57
C TYR A 348 -17.41 9.40 6.45
N SER A 349 -16.87 9.16 5.25
CA SER A 349 -17.61 8.63 4.08
C SER A 349 -18.49 7.42 4.43
N HIS A 350 -17.92 6.42 5.11
CA HIS A 350 -18.62 5.17 5.41
C HIS A 350 -19.44 5.18 6.71
N SER A 351 -19.33 6.23 7.53
CA SER A 351 -19.95 6.32 8.87
C SER A 351 -21.05 7.37 8.99
N LEU A 352 -20.92 8.51 8.29
CA LEU A 352 -21.92 9.56 8.24
C LEU A 352 -22.54 9.64 6.84
N ASP A 353 -21.71 9.77 5.80
CA ASP A 353 -22.18 10.05 4.44
C ASP A 353 -22.80 8.80 3.75
N HIS A 354 -22.50 7.61 4.28
CA HIS A 354 -22.85 6.30 3.71
C HIS A 354 -22.39 6.11 2.25
N ASP A 355 -21.35 6.84 1.85
CA ASP A 355 -20.71 6.78 0.55
C ASP A 355 -19.82 5.53 0.50
N TRP A 356 -20.02 4.67 -0.50
CA TRP A 356 -19.21 3.49 -0.78
C TRP A 356 -18.70 3.46 -2.22
N SER A 357 -18.82 4.56 -2.98
CA SER A 357 -18.68 4.54 -4.44
C SER A 357 -17.24 4.26 -4.90
N GLU A 358 -16.21 4.77 -4.19
CA GLU A 358 -14.81 4.39 -4.47
C GLU A 358 -14.56 2.90 -4.19
N ALA A 359 -15.15 2.35 -3.11
CA ALA A 359 -14.98 0.95 -2.75
C ALA A 359 -15.68 0.01 -3.74
N LEU A 360 -16.90 0.36 -4.16
CA LEU A 360 -17.64 -0.32 -5.22
C LEU A 360 -16.88 -0.30 -6.54
N LEU A 361 -16.27 0.83 -6.92
CA LEU A 361 -15.45 0.94 -8.13
C LEU A 361 -14.23 0.00 -8.07
N VAL A 362 -13.47 -0.01 -6.97
CA VAL A 362 -12.31 -0.89 -6.78
C VAL A 362 -12.72 -2.36 -6.85
N LEU A 363 -13.79 -2.76 -6.14
CA LEU A 363 -14.28 -4.14 -6.15
C LEU A 363 -14.87 -4.56 -7.51
N ARG A 364 -15.49 -3.63 -8.27
CA ARG A 364 -15.95 -3.89 -9.64
C ARG A 364 -14.79 -4.04 -10.63
N MET A 365 -13.71 -3.27 -10.48
CA MET A 365 -12.49 -3.45 -11.28
C MET A 365 -11.81 -4.79 -10.97
N LEU A 366 -11.69 -5.12 -9.68
CA LEU A 366 -11.08 -6.37 -9.23
C LEU A 366 -11.88 -7.59 -9.70
N SER A 367 -13.21 -7.55 -9.62
CA SER A 367 -14.06 -8.66 -10.08
C SER A 367 -14.02 -8.91 -11.59
N LYS A 368 -13.83 -7.85 -12.40
CA LYS A 368 -13.59 -7.97 -13.85
C LYS A 368 -12.22 -8.57 -14.18
N ASN A 369 -11.16 -8.14 -13.48
CA ASN A 369 -9.82 -8.68 -13.71
C ASN A 369 -9.73 -10.16 -13.28
N PHE A 370 -10.28 -10.48 -12.11
CA PHE A 370 -10.27 -11.82 -11.53
C PHE A 370 -11.58 -12.59 -11.81
N TYR A 371 -12.02 -12.61 -13.07
CA TYR A 371 -13.26 -13.26 -13.50
C TYR A 371 -13.23 -14.81 -13.48
N LYS A 372 -12.05 -15.40 -13.21
CA LYS A 372 -11.87 -16.86 -13.08
C LYS A 372 -11.89 -17.35 -11.63
N LEU A 373 -12.07 -16.47 -10.64
CA LEU A 373 -12.05 -16.91 -9.23
C LEU A 373 -13.14 -17.94 -8.93
N GLU A 374 -12.71 -18.97 -8.23
CA GLU A 374 -13.50 -20.04 -7.63
C GLU A 374 -13.50 -19.89 -6.10
N PHE A 375 -12.41 -19.36 -5.53
CA PHE A 375 -12.28 -19.07 -4.10
C PHE A 375 -11.85 -17.62 -3.84
N LEU A 376 -12.51 -16.96 -2.89
CA LEU A 376 -12.12 -15.65 -2.35
C LEU A 376 -12.19 -15.65 -0.82
N ASP A 377 -11.09 -15.25 -0.18
CA ASP A 377 -11.01 -15.10 1.26
C ASP A 377 -10.87 -13.64 1.69
N LEU A 378 -11.88 -13.16 2.43
CA LEU A 378 -11.99 -11.81 3.00
C LEU A 378 -12.06 -11.87 4.54
N THR A 379 -11.46 -12.90 5.16
CA THR A 379 -11.34 -13.00 6.62
C THR A 379 -10.74 -11.71 7.20
N GLY A 380 -11.33 -11.11 8.24
CA GLY A 380 -10.76 -9.90 8.85
C GLY A 380 -11.14 -8.57 8.16
N CYS A 381 -11.98 -8.62 7.12
CA CYS A 381 -12.38 -7.47 6.31
C CYS A 381 -13.78 -6.91 6.67
N ALA A 382 -14.29 -7.28 7.85
CA ALA A 382 -15.65 -6.97 8.31
C ALA A 382 -16.05 -5.48 8.23
N THR A 383 -15.09 -4.55 8.34
CA THR A 383 -15.35 -3.11 8.27
C THR A 383 -15.93 -2.65 6.94
N TRP A 384 -15.61 -3.34 5.83
CA TRP A 384 -16.04 -2.97 4.49
C TRP A 384 -16.96 -4.01 3.82
N PHE A 385 -17.32 -5.09 4.53
CA PHE A 385 -18.27 -6.11 4.06
C PHE A 385 -19.55 -5.52 3.45
N LYS A 386 -20.06 -4.40 3.97
CA LYS A 386 -21.26 -3.72 3.40
C LYS A 386 -21.12 -3.43 1.90
N ALA A 387 -19.94 -3.06 1.40
CA ALA A 387 -19.69 -2.82 -0.02
C ALA A 387 -20.00 -4.04 -0.93
N LEU A 388 -20.03 -5.27 -0.38
CA LEU A 388 -20.28 -6.50 -1.14
C LEU A 388 -21.73 -6.65 -1.64
N HIS A 389 -22.69 -5.94 -1.05
CA HIS A 389 -24.12 -6.01 -1.42
C HIS A 389 -24.74 -4.66 -1.82
N LEU A 390 -23.95 -3.58 -1.79
CA LEU A 390 -24.39 -2.25 -2.18
C LEU A 390 -24.35 -2.06 -3.71
N LYS A 391 -25.12 -1.09 -4.18
CA LYS A 391 -25.18 -0.66 -5.57
C LYS A 391 -25.35 0.85 -5.63
N ASP A 392 -24.49 1.51 -6.39
CA ASP A 392 -24.60 2.93 -6.71
C ASP A 392 -24.64 3.10 -8.24
N GLY A 393 -25.82 3.42 -8.79
CA GLY A 393 -26.03 3.52 -10.23
C GLY A 393 -25.60 2.27 -11.02
N HIS A 394 -24.48 2.38 -11.74
CA HIS A 394 -23.85 1.30 -12.52
C HIS A 394 -22.72 0.58 -11.79
N ASP A 395 -22.31 1.06 -10.62
CA ASP A 395 -21.23 0.50 -9.81
C ASP A 395 -21.81 -0.45 -8.75
N TYR A 396 -21.65 -1.74 -9.03
CA TYR A 396 -22.01 -2.87 -8.18
C TYR A 396 -21.11 -4.06 -8.52
N ILE A 397 -21.07 -5.05 -7.63
CA ILE A 397 -20.36 -6.30 -7.86
C ILE A 397 -21.29 -7.27 -8.60
N ASP A 398 -20.87 -7.71 -9.78
CA ASP A 398 -21.60 -8.71 -10.55
C ASP A 398 -21.25 -10.12 -10.06
N TRP A 399 -22.00 -10.56 -9.04
CA TRP A 399 -21.95 -11.91 -8.48
C TRP A 399 -22.44 -13.02 -9.42
N SER A 400 -23.04 -12.69 -10.57
CA SER A 400 -23.70 -13.62 -11.49
C SER A 400 -22.88 -13.90 -12.76
N GLY A 401 -22.23 -12.89 -13.32
CA GLY A 401 -21.33 -12.97 -14.46
C GLY A 401 -19.87 -12.95 -14.02
N SER A 402 -19.32 -11.76 -13.75
CA SER A 402 -17.90 -11.52 -13.45
C SER A 402 -17.39 -12.41 -12.32
N TRP A 403 -18.15 -12.52 -11.23
CA TRP A 403 -17.87 -13.43 -10.11
C TRP A 403 -18.79 -14.65 -10.06
N GLY A 404 -19.44 -15.03 -11.17
CA GLY A 404 -20.33 -16.19 -11.27
C GLY A 404 -19.65 -17.55 -11.08
N LYS A 405 -18.31 -17.60 -11.14
CA LYS A 405 -17.50 -18.82 -10.92
C LYS A 405 -17.13 -19.07 -9.46
N LEU A 406 -17.21 -18.07 -8.57
CA LEU A 406 -16.88 -18.23 -7.15
C LEU A 406 -17.78 -19.32 -6.55
N THR A 407 -17.19 -20.40 -6.05
CA THR A 407 -17.86 -21.50 -5.34
C THR A 407 -17.71 -21.39 -3.83
N LEU A 408 -16.69 -20.69 -3.35
CA LEU A 408 -16.44 -20.52 -1.92
C LEU A 408 -15.97 -19.09 -1.59
N LEU A 409 -16.66 -18.45 -0.65
CA LEU A 409 -16.35 -17.11 -0.15
C LEU A 409 -16.18 -17.16 1.38
N ARG A 410 -15.04 -16.72 1.92
CA ARG A 410 -14.83 -16.58 3.38
C ARG A 410 -15.10 -15.16 3.83
N LEU A 411 -16.08 -15.00 4.71
CA LEU A 411 -16.48 -13.76 5.40
C LEU A 411 -16.34 -13.92 6.93
N TYR A 412 -15.24 -14.53 7.39
CA TYR A 412 -14.91 -14.55 8.82
C TYR A 412 -14.56 -13.15 9.32
N THR A 413 -14.95 -12.84 10.55
CA THR A 413 -14.61 -11.60 11.26
C THR A 413 -13.10 -11.42 11.44
N GLY A 414 -12.34 -12.52 11.48
CA GLY A 414 -10.89 -12.56 11.70
C GLY A 414 -10.47 -12.33 13.16
N TRP A 415 -11.42 -12.11 14.07
CA TRP A 415 -11.16 -11.92 15.49
C TRP A 415 -12.38 -12.30 16.32
N ALA A 416 -12.16 -12.89 17.49
CA ALA A 416 -13.21 -13.22 18.44
C ALA A 416 -13.12 -12.31 19.67
N PRO A 417 -14.25 -12.01 20.34
CA PRO A 417 -14.26 -11.42 21.68
C PRO A 417 -13.43 -12.27 22.64
N GLY A 418 -12.52 -11.63 23.37
CA GLY A 418 -11.75 -12.24 24.46
C GLY A 418 -12.52 -12.25 25.78
N ILE A 419 -11.87 -12.71 26.85
CA ILE A 419 -12.46 -12.86 28.18
C ILE A 419 -12.91 -11.50 28.75
N ASP A 420 -12.12 -10.44 28.48
CA ASP A 420 -12.39 -9.08 28.95
C ASP A 420 -13.07 -8.20 27.87
N ALA A 421 -13.73 -8.81 26.88
CA ALA A 421 -14.37 -8.08 25.79
C ALA A 421 -15.49 -7.15 26.29
N MET A 422 -15.47 -5.89 25.84
CA MET A 422 -16.51 -4.93 26.21
C MET A 422 -17.80 -5.20 25.42
N ALA A 423 -18.93 -4.69 25.93
CA ALA A 423 -20.22 -4.78 25.24
C ALA A 423 -20.18 -4.19 23.81
N SER A 424 -19.33 -3.17 23.58
CA SER A 424 -19.04 -2.63 22.25
C SER A 424 -18.35 -3.63 21.32
N ASP A 425 -17.43 -4.43 21.86
CA ASP A 425 -16.64 -5.41 21.10
C ASP A 425 -17.53 -6.60 20.75
N GLN A 426 -18.37 -7.04 21.69
CA GLN A 426 -19.40 -8.06 21.46
C GLN A 426 -20.42 -7.60 20.40
N ALA A 427 -20.92 -6.35 20.49
CA ALA A 427 -21.86 -5.80 19.52
C ALA A 427 -21.25 -5.60 18.12
N ALA A 428 -19.95 -5.25 18.04
CA ALA A 428 -19.24 -5.16 16.77
C ALA A 428 -19.05 -6.55 16.14
N TYR A 429 -18.76 -7.57 16.95
CA TYR A 429 -18.63 -8.96 16.50
C TYR A 429 -19.95 -9.53 15.97
N THR A 430 -21.07 -9.36 16.71
CA THR A 430 -22.39 -9.80 16.24
C THR A 430 -22.83 -9.04 14.99
N SER A 431 -22.65 -7.71 14.95
CA SER A 431 -22.95 -6.90 13.77
C SER A 431 -22.16 -7.33 12.52
N ALA A 432 -20.90 -7.76 12.68
CA ALA A 432 -20.10 -8.30 11.58
C ALA A 432 -20.65 -9.65 11.07
N ILE A 433 -21.07 -10.54 11.97
CA ILE A 433 -21.72 -11.82 11.60
C ILE A 433 -23.05 -11.57 10.87
N ASP A 434 -23.88 -10.66 11.38
CA ASP A 434 -25.18 -10.34 10.76
C ASP A 434 -25.00 -9.65 9.40
N THR A 435 -23.95 -8.84 9.24
CA THR A 435 -23.56 -8.27 7.94
C THR A 435 -23.14 -9.38 6.96
N ALA A 436 -22.32 -10.36 7.40
CA ALA A 436 -21.96 -11.52 6.58
C ALA A 436 -23.18 -12.37 6.18
N LYS A 437 -24.12 -12.62 7.12
CA LYS A 437 -25.41 -13.29 6.86
C LYS A 437 -26.27 -12.53 5.82
N CYS A 438 -26.27 -11.20 5.87
CA CYS A 438 -27.00 -10.37 4.90
C CYS A 438 -26.40 -10.50 3.50
N ILE A 439 -25.07 -10.48 3.39
CA ILE A 439 -24.33 -10.62 2.13
C ILE A 439 -24.52 -12.01 1.53
N GLU A 440 -24.45 -13.07 2.35
CA GLU A 440 -24.76 -14.45 1.94
C GLU A 440 -26.14 -14.53 1.24
N ARG A 441 -27.19 -14.01 1.89
CA ARG A 441 -28.55 -13.98 1.32
C ARG A 441 -28.61 -13.15 0.03
N HIS A 442 -27.96 -11.99 -0.01
CA HIS A 442 -27.91 -11.14 -1.19
C HIS A 442 -27.25 -11.84 -2.38
N ILE A 443 -26.09 -12.49 -2.19
CA ILE A 443 -25.36 -13.19 -3.24
C ILE A 443 -26.19 -14.37 -3.78
N VAL A 444 -26.78 -15.17 -2.88
CA VAL A 444 -27.65 -16.30 -3.27
C VAL A 444 -28.86 -15.81 -4.08
N ALA A 445 -29.50 -14.72 -3.65
CA ALA A 445 -30.62 -14.10 -4.37
C ALA A 445 -30.21 -13.51 -5.73
N MET A 446 -29.05 -12.85 -5.81
CA MET A 446 -28.50 -12.30 -7.06
C MET A 446 -28.12 -13.38 -8.07
N ARG A 447 -27.69 -14.56 -7.60
CA ARG A 447 -27.39 -15.69 -8.48
C ARG A 447 -28.66 -16.38 -9.00
N ALA A 448 -29.63 -16.68 -8.14
CA ALA A 448 -30.91 -17.28 -8.55
C ALA A 448 -30.78 -18.46 -9.55
N GLY A 449 -29.81 -19.35 -9.32
CA GLY A 449 -29.51 -20.50 -10.20
C GLY A 449 -28.57 -20.21 -11.38
N LYS A 450 -28.09 -18.97 -11.56
CA LYS A 450 -27.06 -18.61 -12.53
C LYS A 450 -25.66 -18.72 -11.93
N GLY A 451 -24.69 -19.16 -12.74
CA GLY A 451 -23.33 -19.43 -12.30
C GLY A 451 -23.21 -20.76 -11.54
N ARG A 452 -22.11 -20.93 -10.80
CA ARG A 452 -21.94 -22.10 -9.93
C ARG A 452 -22.67 -21.92 -8.60
N PHE A 453 -22.91 -23.01 -7.87
CA PHE A 453 -23.32 -22.92 -6.47
C PHE A 453 -22.23 -22.25 -5.64
N ILE A 454 -22.60 -21.40 -4.67
CA ILE A 454 -21.67 -20.73 -3.76
C ILE A 454 -21.97 -21.06 -2.31
N THR A 455 -20.93 -21.44 -1.59
CA THR A 455 -20.90 -21.57 -0.14
C THR A 455 -20.27 -20.31 0.45
N VAL A 456 -20.89 -19.73 1.48
CA VAL A 456 -20.31 -18.60 2.23
C VAL A 456 -19.91 -19.09 3.62
N GLU A 457 -18.61 -19.20 3.85
CA GLU A 457 -18.03 -19.51 5.15
C GLU A 457 -18.01 -18.23 6.01
N ARG A 458 -18.53 -18.30 7.23
CA ARG A 458 -18.58 -17.18 8.19
C ARG A 458 -18.58 -17.69 9.63
N ASP A 459 -18.32 -16.80 10.58
CA ASP A 459 -18.44 -17.14 11.99
C ASP A 459 -19.89 -17.49 12.38
N LYS A 460 -20.01 -18.41 13.33
CA LYS A 460 -21.28 -18.84 13.93
C LYS A 460 -21.48 -18.15 15.28
N THR A 461 -22.69 -17.66 15.52
CA THR A 461 -23.14 -17.29 16.86
C THR A 461 -23.31 -18.53 17.74
N GLU A 462 -23.25 -18.41 19.06
CA GLU A 462 -23.37 -19.56 19.97
C GLU A 462 -24.70 -20.31 19.84
N ALA A 463 -25.77 -19.64 19.38
CA ALA A 463 -27.05 -20.26 19.04
C ALA A 463 -27.05 -21.11 17.74
N GLU A 464 -25.93 -21.21 17.02
CA GLU A 464 -25.74 -22.02 15.79
C GLU A 464 -24.68 -23.14 15.98
N LYS A 465 -24.25 -23.41 17.22
CA LYS A 465 -23.43 -24.56 17.63
C LYS A 465 -24.31 -25.68 18.19
#